data_AF-A0A2N8KEL2-F1
#
_entry.id   AF-A0A2N8KEL2-F1
#
_cell.length_a   1.000
_cell.length_b   1.000
_cell.length_c   1.000
_cell.angle_alpha   90.00
_cell.angle_beta   90.00
_cell.angle_gamma   90.00
#
_symmetry.space_group_name_H-M   'P 1'
#
loop_
_entity.id
_entity.type
_entity.pdbx_description
1 polymer ?
#
loop_
_entity_poly.entity_id
_entity_poly.type
_entity_poly.pdbx_seq_one_letter_code
_entity_poly.pdbx_strand_id
1 'polypeptide(L)' 'MAELGYVVKNDAQIRQWRGRCKGRKPSPKNCMGLELASGGLVRRQELRPLDYWIVWPELARPAGKEPAHA' A
#
# COMPACT_ATOMS: atom_id res chain seq x y z
N MET A 1 -16.32 1.43 -5.59
CA MET A 1 -15.01 2.09 -5.37
C MET A 1 -15.12 3.31 -4.44
N ALA A 2 -15.99 4.30 -4.70
CA ALA A 2 -16.20 5.44 -3.79
C ALA A 2 -16.83 5.04 -2.42
N GLU A 3 -17.71 4.04 -2.41
CA GLU A 3 -18.38 3.56 -1.19
C GLU A 3 -17.44 2.91 -0.16
N LEU A 4 -16.21 2.52 -0.55
CA LEU A 4 -15.21 1.92 0.34
C LEU A 4 -14.24 2.97 0.93
N GLY A 5 -14.55 4.27 0.80
CA GLY A 5 -13.67 5.35 1.28
C GLY A 5 -12.43 5.57 0.39
N TYR A 6 -12.47 5.05 -0.84
CA TYR A 6 -11.39 5.08 -1.82
C TYR A 6 -11.71 6.08 -2.94
N VAL A 7 -10.94 7.15 -3.05
CA VAL A 7 -11.03 8.11 -4.15
C VAL A 7 -9.84 7.88 -5.08
N VAL A 8 -9.98 6.95 -6.01
CA VAL A 8 -9.13 6.95 -7.21
C VAL A 8 -9.79 7.73 -8.31
N LYS A 9 -9.04 8.70 -8.82
CA LYS A 9 -9.52 9.62 -9.84
C LYS A 9 -9.58 8.94 -11.21
N ASN A 10 -8.61 8.08 -11.54
CA ASN A 10 -8.60 7.30 -12.79
C ASN A 10 -7.62 6.11 -12.72
N ASP A 11 -7.78 5.11 -13.60
CA ASP A 11 -6.97 3.89 -13.70
C ASP A 11 -5.45 4.11 -13.83
N ALA A 12 -5.02 5.18 -14.48
CA ALA A 12 -3.63 5.61 -14.57
C ALA A 12 -3.02 5.87 -13.18
N GLN A 13 -3.81 6.28 -12.19
CA GLN A 13 -3.34 6.42 -10.81
C GLN A 13 -2.96 5.06 -10.20
N ILE A 14 -3.77 4.03 -10.47
CA ILE A 14 -3.48 2.64 -10.06
C ILE A 14 -2.24 2.13 -10.78
N ARG A 15 -2.12 2.39 -12.09
CA ARG A 15 -0.92 2.03 -12.88
C ARG A 15 0.36 2.69 -12.34
N GLN A 16 0.28 3.95 -11.95
CA GLN A 16 1.40 4.66 -11.32
C GLN A 16 1.83 4.02 -9.99
N TRP A 17 0.87 3.58 -9.17
CA TRP A 17 1.18 2.86 -7.92
C TRP A 17 1.79 1.48 -8.19
N ARG A 18 1.24 0.74 -9.17
CA ARG A 18 1.76 -0.58 -9.56
C ARG A 18 3.21 -0.51 -10.03
N GLY A 19 3.56 0.48 -10.84
CA GLY A 19 4.93 0.69 -11.30
C GLY A 19 5.84 1.40 -10.30
N ARG A 20 5.35 1.75 -9.11
CA ARG A 20 5.98 2.71 -8.17
C ARG A 20 6.60 3.91 -8.91
N CYS A 21 5.91 4.42 -9.94
CA CYS A 21 6.44 5.50 -10.77
C CYS A 21 6.79 6.70 -9.90
N LYS A 22 8.07 7.08 -9.89
CA LYS A 22 8.63 8.15 -9.04
C LYS A 22 8.43 7.92 -7.53
N GLY A 23 8.43 6.67 -7.07
CA GLY A 23 8.25 6.34 -5.65
C GLY A 23 6.85 6.67 -5.11
N ARG A 24 5.87 6.93 -5.98
CA ARG A 24 4.50 7.22 -5.55
C ARG A 24 3.89 5.99 -4.91
N LYS A 25 3.43 6.16 -3.68
CA LYS A 25 2.69 5.15 -2.91
C LYS A 25 1.25 5.62 -2.68
N PRO A 26 0.27 4.70 -2.64
CA PRO A 26 -1.09 5.03 -2.23
C PRO A 26 -1.12 5.56 -0.79
N SER A 27 -2.07 6.46 -0.52
CA SER A 27 -2.38 6.90 0.83
C SER A 27 -2.90 5.72 1.67
N PRO A 28 -2.87 5.80 3.02
CA PRO A 28 -3.35 4.71 3.87
C PRO A 28 -4.80 4.31 3.57
N LYS A 29 -5.69 5.30 3.41
CA LYS A 29 -7.08 5.06 3.00
C LYS A 29 -7.16 4.31 1.67
N ASN A 30 -6.29 4.65 0.72
CA ASN A 30 -6.27 3.98 -0.57
C ASN A 30 -5.76 2.54 -0.50
N CYS A 31 -4.82 2.25 0.40
CA CYS A 31 -4.38 0.87 0.64
C CYS A 31 -5.52 0.00 1.18
N MET A 32 -6.28 0.49 2.16
CA MET A 32 -7.41 -0.26 2.71
C MET A 32 -8.50 -0.47 1.66
N GLY A 33 -8.80 0.56 0.85
CA GLY A 33 -9.75 0.43 -0.25
C GLY A 33 -9.34 -0.62 -1.28
N LEU A 34 -8.05 -0.67 -1.64
CA LEU A 34 -7.52 -1.69 -2.56
C LEU A 34 -7.57 -3.09 -1.95
N GLU A 35 -7.25 -3.24 -0.66
CA GLU A 35 -7.33 -4.51 0.06
C GLU A 35 -8.76 -5.04 0.12
N LEU A 36 -9.74 -4.20 0.45
CA LEU A 36 -11.16 -4.56 0.46
C LEU A 36 -11.68 -4.88 -0.95
N ALA A 37 -11.39 -4.02 -1.93
CA ALA A 37 -11.87 -4.21 -3.31
C ALA A 37 -11.27 -5.46 -3.97
N SER A 38 -10.07 -5.87 -3.55
CA SER A 38 -9.41 -7.09 -4.04
C SER A 38 -9.70 -8.32 -3.19
N GLY A 39 -10.53 -8.21 -2.14
CA GLY A 39 -10.84 -9.31 -1.23
C GLY A 39 -9.61 -9.86 -0.49
N GLY A 40 -8.59 -9.02 -0.25
CA GLY A 40 -7.35 -9.40 0.41
C GLY A 40 -6.27 -9.98 -0.52
N LEU A 41 -6.48 -9.98 -1.84
CA LEU A 41 -5.43 -10.34 -2.81
C LEU A 41 -4.27 -9.33 -2.83
N VAL A 42 -4.56 -8.06 -2.57
CA VAL A 42 -3.55 -7.01 -2.41
C VAL A 42 -3.55 -6.56 -0.96
N ARG A 43 -2.46 -6.80 -0.24
CA ARG A 43 -2.37 -6.36 1.16
C ARG A 43 -1.79 -4.97 1.28
N ARG A 44 -2.25 -4.20 2.27
CA ARG A 44 -1.69 -2.87 2.59
C ARG A 44 -0.18 -2.89 2.88
N GLN A 45 0.34 -4.01 3.39
CA GLN A 45 1.77 -4.25 3.62
C GLN A 45 2.57 -4.28 2.30
N GLU A 46 2.04 -4.91 1.25
CA GLU A 46 2.69 -5.00 -0.06
C GLU A 46 2.68 -3.67 -0.81
N LEU A 47 1.62 -2.89 -0.60
CA LEU A 47 1.52 -1.53 -1.14
C LEU A 47 2.51 -0.58 -0.48
N ARG A 48 2.79 -0.76 0.82
CA ARG A 48 3.66 0.11 1.63
C ARG A 48 4.72 -0.64 2.44
N PRO A 49 5.62 -1.41 1.81
CA PRO A 49 6.54 -2.32 2.49
C PRO A 49 7.61 -1.61 3.34
N LEU A 50 7.74 -0.29 3.24
CA LEU A 50 8.75 0.50 3.93
C LEU A 50 8.22 1.26 5.15
N ASP A 51 6.90 1.38 5.30
CA ASP A 51 6.31 2.18 6.36
C ASP A 51 4.94 1.71 6.83
N TYR A 52 4.46 0.54 6.38
CA TYR A 52 3.14 0.05 6.79
C TYR A 52 3.02 -0.11 8.32
N TRP A 53 4.08 -0.52 9.02
CA TRP A 53 4.09 -0.68 10.49
C TRP A 53 4.04 0.65 11.25
N ILE A 54 4.34 1.77 10.59
CA ILE A 54 4.23 3.12 11.16
C ILE A 54 2.80 3.62 10.98
N VAL A 55 2.20 3.34 9.82
CA VAL A 55 0.84 3.76 9.48
C VAL A 55 -0.22 2.91 10.18
N TRP A 56 0.03 1.61 10.30
CA TRP A 56 -0.83 0.61 10.92
C TRP A 56 0.00 -0.13 11.98
N PRO A 57 0.14 0.44 13.18
CA PRO A 57 0.92 -0.17 14.26
C PRO A 57 0.35 -1.53 14.72
N GLU A 58 -0.91 -1.83 14.38
CA GLU A 58 -1.50 -3.14 14.61
C GLU A 58 -0.92 -4.24 13.70
N LEU A 59 -0.21 -3.88 12.63
CA LEU A 59 0.47 -4.82 11.75
C LEU A 59 1.90 -5.07 12.21
N ALA A 60 2.27 -6.34 12.32
CA ALA A 60 3.62 -6.74 12.70
C ALA A 60 4.69 -6.09 11.80
N ARG A 61 5.64 -5.39 12.43
CA ARG A 61 6.84 -4.89 11.75
C ARG A 61 7.52 -6.08 11.05
N PRO A 62 8.00 -5.93 9.81
CA PRO A 62 8.72 -7.04 9.20
C PRO A 62 9.93 -7.30 10.08
N ALA A 63 10.11 -8.54 10.53
CA ALA A 63 11.30 -8.95 11.24
C ALA A 63 12.48 -8.64 10.31
N GLY A 64 13.25 -7.61 10.67
CA GLY A 64 14.17 -6.97 9.75
C GLY A 64 15.13 -8.00 9.17
N LYS A 65 15.11 -8.18 7.85
CA LYS A 65 16.37 -8.39 7.15
C LYS A 65 17.00 -7.01 7.11
N GLU A 66 17.86 -6.73 8.09
CA GLU A 66 18.75 -5.58 8.00
C GLU A 66 19.42 -5.60 6.62
N PRO A 67 19.49 -4.48 5.89
CA PRO A 67 20.34 -4.42 4.73
C PRO A 67 21.76 -4.61 5.24
N ALA A 68 22.33 -5.80 5.00
CA ALA A 68 23.76 -6.01 5.07
C ALA A 68 24.41 -5.06 4.07
N HIS A 69 24.72 -3.85 4.53
CA HIS A 69 25.57 -2.93 3.80
C HIS A 69 26.99 -3.46 3.99
N ALA A 70 27.46 -4.20 2.98
CA ALA A 70 28.87 -4.55 2.79
C ALA A 70 29.69 -3.31 2.43
#